data_AF-A0A8S9KCC5-F1
#
_entry.id   AF-A0A8S9KCC5-F1
#
_cell.length_a   1.000
_cell.length_b   1.000
_cell.length_c   1.000
_cell.angle_alpha   90.00
_cell.angle_beta   90.00
_cell.angle_gamma   90.00
#
_symmetry.space_group_name_H-M   'P 1'
#
loop_
_entity.id
_entity.type
_entity.pdbx_description
1 polymer ?
#
loop_
_entity_poly.entity_id
_entity_poly.type
_entity_poly.pdbx_seq_one_letter_code
_entity_poly.pdbx_strand_id
1 'polypeptide(L)'
;VRRGTDRADIYSIALSPNVQWLAVSSDKGTVHIFSLRVRVSGEDSHSTEHETSSNSLQALVTPASGVNPGSSLSFLRGVLPRYFSSEWSFAQFHVPEVTQFFAAFGAQNTIAIIGMDGSFYRCSFDPVNGGEMTQLEYVRFLKPGTLK
;
A
#
# COMPACT_ATOMS: atom_id res chain seq x y z
N VAL A 1 5.32 -11.92 2.60
CA VAL A 1 4.11 -11.46 1.88
C VAL A 1 4.09 -12.14 0.51
N ARG A 2 3.04 -12.91 0.17
CA ARG A 2 2.83 -13.44 -1.19
C ARG A 2 1.36 -13.27 -1.55
N ARG A 3 1.08 -12.81 -2.77
CA ARG A 3 -0.28 -12.71 -3.33
C ARG A 3 -0.56 -13.97 -4.14
N GLY A 4 -1.54 -14.76 -3.74
CA GLY A 4 -1.93 -15.95 -4.50
C GLY A 4 -0.78 -16.92 -4.79
N THR A 5 -1.05 -17.92 -5.61
CA THR A 5 -0.04 -18.88 -6.10
C THR A 5 0.76 -18.36 -7.30
N ASP A 6 0.32 -17.25 -7.91
CA ASP A 6 0.86 -16.73 -9.15
C ASP A 6 1.93 -15.64 -8.93
N ARG A 7 2.97 -15.65 -9.76
CA ARG A 7 4.06 -14.66 -9.72
C ARG A 7 3.51 -13.32 -10.25
N ALA A 8 3.82 -12.22 -9.56
CA ALA A 8 3.50 -10.88 -9.99
C ALA A 8 4.77 -10.05 -10.16
N ASP A 9 4.92 -9.41 -11.31
CA ASP A 9 5.96 -8.41 -11.54
C ASP A 9 5.50 -7.06 -10.96
N ILE A 10 6.37 -6.47 -10.13
CA ILE A 10 6.10 -5.18 -9.48
C ILE A 10 6.58 -4.07 -10.38
N TYR A 11 5.70 -3.11 -10.69
CA TYR A 11 6.02 -1.96 -11.53
C TYR A 11 6.50 -0.76 -10.72
N SER A 12 5.88 -0.51 -9.56
CA SER A 12 6.22 0.61 -8.68
C SER A 12 5.95 0.30 -7.22
N ILE A 13 6.74 0.92 -6.35
CA ILE A 13 6.52 1.02 -4.91
C ILE A 13 6.60 2.49 -4.50
N ALA A 14 5.74 2.91 -3.57
CA ALA A 14 5.79 4.24 -3.00
C ALA A 14 5.46 4.19 -1.50
N LEU A 15 6.14 5.01 -0.69
CA LEU A 15 5.80 5.23 0.70
C LEU A 15 4.99 6.51 0.83
N SER A 16 4.00 6.53 1.72
CA SER A 16 3.34 7.78 2.08
C SER A 16 4.35 8.71 2.79
N PRO A 17 4.19 10.04 2.71
CA PRO A 17 5.11 10.97 3.36
C PRO A 17 5.28 10.75 4.86
N ASN A 18 4.23 10.25 5.53
CA ASN A 18 4.24 9.92 6.96
C ASN A 18 4.63 8.45 7.25
N VAL A 19 5.02 7.68 6.24
CA VAL A 19 5.47 6.28 6.32
C VAL A 19 4.45 5.35 7.00
N GLN A 20 3.17 5.73 6.99
CA GLN A 20 2.07 4.88 7.47
C GLN A 20 1.57 3.90 6.42
N TRP A 21 1.85 4.16 5.14
CA TRP A 21 1.30 3.41 4.03
C TRP A 21 2.36 3.08 2.99
N LEU A 22 2.23 1.90 2.39
CA LEU A 22 3.01 1.44 1.25
C LEU A 22 2.06 1.16 0.08
N ALA A 23 2.26 1.83 -1.04
CA ALA A 23 1.59 1.55 -2.30
C ALA A 23 2.45 0.62 -3.17
N VAL A 24 1.82 -0.35 -3.82
CA VAL A 24 2.47 -1.30 -4.73
C VAL A 24 1.61 -1.53 -5.97
N SER A 25 2.14 -1.22 -7.15
CA SER A 25 1.55 -1.59 -8.45
C SER A 25 2.18 -2.84 -9.04
N SER A 26 1.42 -3.63 -9.80
CA SER A 26 1.91 -4.86 -10.42
C SER A 26 1.28 -5.16 -11.79
N ASP A 27 1.88 -6.09 -12.51
CA ASP A 27 1.39 -6.69 -13.76
C ASP A 27 0.00 -7.32 -13.69
N LYS A 28 -0.52 -7.56 -12.49
CA LYS A 28 -1.90 -8.03 -12.25
C LYS A 28 -2.98 -6.97 -12.47
N GLY A 29 -2.63 -5.78 -12.95
CA GLY A 29 -3.60 -4.70 -13.16
C GLY A 29 -4.18 -4.17 -11.86
N THR A 30 -3.41 -4.22 -10.77
CA THR A 30 -3.87 -3.73 -9.47
C THR A 30 -2.84 -2.86 -8.76
N VAL A 31 -3.34 -1.85 -8.04
CA VAL A 31 -2.60 -1.11 -7.01
C VAL A 31 -3.09 -1.55 -5.64
N HIS A 32 -2.17 -1.83 -4.74
CA HIS A 32 -2.50 -2.18 -3.35
C HIS A 32 -1.84 -1.24 -2.37
N ILE A 33 -2.55 -0.95 -1.28
CA ILE A 33 -2.09 -0.18 -0.15
C ILE A 33 -1.94 -1.11 1.04
N PHE A 34 -0.80 -1.04 1.71
CA PHE A 34 -0.53 -1.75 2.94
C PHE A 34 -0.32 -0.74 4.05
N SER A 35 -0.97 -0.98 5.20
CA SER A 35 -0.65 -0.29 6.45
C SER A 35 0.72 -0.75 6.94
N LEU A 36 1.56 0.21 7.30
CA LEU A 36 2.88 -0.02 7.89
C LEU A 36 2.80 0.14 9.40
N ARG A 37 3.33 -0.86 10.11
CA ARG A 37 3.55 -0.77 11.56
C ARG A 37 5.03 -0.46 11.79
N VAL A 38 5.36 0.80 12.03
CA VAL A 38 6.72 1.20 12.42
C VAL A 38 6.94 0.74 13.86
N ARG A 39 7.82 -0.24 14.06
CA ARG A 39 8.32 -0.58 15.40
C ARG A 39 9.66 0.10 15.56
N VAL A 40 9.74 1.06 16.49
CA VAL A 40 11.04 1.57 16.93
C VAL A 40 11.65 0.48 17.81
N SER A 41 12.65 -0.22 17.31
CA SER A 41 13.45 -1.14 18.14
C SER A 41 14.37 -0.27 19.00
N GLY A 42 14.00 -0.05 20.25
CA GLY A 42 14.81 0.66 21.25
C GLY A 42 14.69 -0.04 22.61
N GLU A 43 15.85 -0.44 23.12
CA GLU A 43 16.21 -0.98 24.43
C GLU A 43 15.54 -2.25 25.00
N ASP A 44 16.38 -3.30 25.10
CA ASP A 44 16.32 -4.26 26.19
C ASP A 44 16.35 -3.55 27.56
N SER A 45 15.73 -4.19 28.54
CA SER A 45 15.52 -3.74 29.90
C SER A 45 16.78 -3.20 30.59
N HIS A 46 16.81 -1.93 31.01
CA HIS A 46 17.23 -1.48 32.35
C HIS A 46 17.09 0.06 32.51
N SER A 47 16.64 0.46 33.69
CA SER A 47 16.46 1.83 34.20
C SER A 47 17.64 2.78 34.02
N THR A 48 17.41 4.03 33.57
CA THR A 48 17.71 5.28 34.34
C THR A 48 17.28 6.52 33.55
N GLU A 49 17.05 7.60 34.29
CA GLU A 49 16.50 8.88 33.89
C GLU A 49 17.43 9.72 32.98
N HIS A 50 16.80 10.63 32.24
CA HIS A 50 17.35 11.86 31.66
C HIS A 50 18.35 11.72 30.49
N GLU A 51 17.92 12.11 29.28
CA GLU A 51 18.60 13.13 28.49
C GLU A 51 17.80 13.52 27.23
N THR A 52 17.89 14.82 26.92
CA THR A 52 17.23 15.51 25.81
C THR A 52 17.87 15.11 24.49
N SER A 53 17.20 14.28 23.70
CA SER A 53 17.53 14.05 22.30
C SER A 53 16.25 13.89 21.50
N SER A 54 15.92 14.91 20.72
CA SER A 54 14.79 14.95 19.80
C SER A 54 14.97 13.88 18.72
N ASN A 55 14.50 12.66 18.98
CA ASN A 55 14.42 11.62 17.97
C ASN A 55 13.27 11.98 17.01
N SER A 56 13.62 12.44 15.81
CA SER A 56 12.72 12.74 14.68
C SER A 56 11.79 11.58 14.30
N LEU A 57 12.06 10.38 14.82
CA LEU A 57 11.25 9.18 14.65
C LEU A 57 9.94 9.20 15.45
N GLN A 58 9.79 10.07 16.46
CA GLN A 58 8.57 10.09 17.28
C GLN A 58 7.32 10.52 16.48
N ALA A 59 7.49 11.30 15.40
CA ALA A 59 6.42 11.64 14.46
C ALA A 59 5.95 10.45 13.60
N LEU A 60 6.81 9.44 13.38
CA LEU A 60 6.49 8.20 12.65
C LEU A 60 5.78 7.15 13.53
N VAL A 61 5.73 7.38 14.85
CA VAL A 61 5.11 6.46 15.82
C VAL A 61 3.58 6.61 15.86
N THR A 62 2.99 7.56 15.12
CA THR A 62 1.53 7.64 15.01
C THR A 62 1.02 6.33 14.41
N PRO A 63 0.31 5.48 15.17
CA PRO A 63 -0.15 4.21 14.66
C PRO A 63 -1.08 4.49 13.48
N ALA A 64 -0.78 3.91 12.32
CA ALA A 64 -1.73 3.90 11.21
C ALA A 64 -3.07 3.38 11.76
N SER A 65 -4.15 4.15 11.58
CA SER A 65 -5.46 3.81 12.14
C SER A 65 -6.03 2.52 11.55
N GLY A 66 -5.53 2.09 10.38
CA GLY A 66 -5.90 0.86 9.70
C GLY A 66 -4.93 -0.29 9.95
N VAL A 67 -5.46 -1.49 10.19
CA VAL A 67 -4.70 -2.73 10.27
C VAL A 67 -4.92 -3.53 8.99
N ASN A 68 -3.85 -4.08 8.39
CA ASN A 68 -3.98 -4.99 7.26
C ASN A 68 -4.85 -6.20 7.65
N PRO A 69 -5.90 -6.55 6.87
CA PRO A 69 -6.74 -7.70 7.19
C PRO A 69 -5.94 -9.00 7.08
N GLY A 70 -6.14 -9.92 8.04
CA GLY A 70 -5.47 -11.23 8.06
C GLY A 70 -6.30 -12.33 7.41
N SER A 71 -5.64 -13.41 6.97
CA SER A 71 -6.34 -14.57 6.43
C SER A 71 -7.31 -15.20 7.43
N SER A 72 -8.53 -15.51 6.96
CA SER A 72 -9.59 -16.13 7.75
C SER A 72 -9.24 -17.52 8.27
N LEU A 73 -8.26 -18.21 7.69
CA LEU A 73 -7.81 -19.56 8.09
C LEU A 73 -6.60 -19.56 9.03
N SER A 74 -6.24 -18.38 9.58
CA SER A 74 -5.12 -18.23 10.52
C SER A 74 -5.33 -18.99 11.85
N PHE A 75 -6.56 -19.42 12.17
CA PHE A 75 -6.88 -20.23 13.36
C PHE A 75 -6.25 -21.63 13.35
N LEU A 76 -5.76 -22.11 12.19
CA LEU A 76 -5.03 -23.38 12.04
C LEU A 76 -3.52 -23.18 11.84
N ARG A 77 -2.96 -22.08 12.37
CA ARG A 77 -1.55 -21.66 12.21
C ARG A 77 -0.49 -22.74 12.49
N GLY A 78 -0.83 -23.83 13.18
CA GLY A 78 0.06 -24.97 13.48
C GLY A 78 -0.07 -26.18 12.54
N VAL A 79 -1.10 -26.23 11.69
CA VAL A 79 -1.41 -27.38 10.81
C VAL A 79 -1.51 -26.99 9.34
N LEU A 80 -1.71 -25.70 9.05
CA LEU A 80 -1.77 -25.19 7.69
C LEU A 80 -0.45 -24.56 7.26
N PRO A 81 -0.08 -24.69 5.97
CA PRO A 81 1.07 -24.00 5.41
C PRO A 81 1.10 -22.49 5.74
N ARG A 82 2.29 -21.92 5.95
CA ARG A 82 2.49 -20.52 6.37
C ARG A 82 1.74 -19.47 5.53
N TYR A 83 1.39 -19.78 4.28
CA TYR A 83 0.65 -18.87 3.42
C TYR A 83 -0.77 -18.54 3.95
N PHE A 84 -1.37 -19.42 4.76
CA PHE A 84 -2.66 -19.19 5.43
C PHE A 84 -2.59 -18.23 6.63
N SER A 85 -1.42 -17.66 6.93
CA SER A 85 -1.25 -16.65 7.97
C SER A 85 -0.91 -15.26 7.43
N SER A 86 -1.07 -15.05 6.12
CA SER A 86 -0.71 -13.81 5.43
C SER A 86 -1.66 -12.66 5.76
N GLU A 87 -1.10 -11.46 5.86
CA GLU A 87 -1.85 -10.20 5.79
C GLU A 87 -2.14 -9.87 4.31
N TRP A 88 -3.37 -9.46 4.02
CA TRP A 88 -3.79 -8.93 2.73
C TRP A 88 -3.55 -7.42 2.67
N SER A 89 -3.61 -6.84 1.47
CA SER A 89 -3.57 -5.38 1.35
C SER A 89 -4.73 -4.74 2.11
N PHE A 90 -4.45 -3.62 2.75
CA PHE A 90 -5.45 -2.81 3.42
C PHE A 90 -6.47 -2.24 2.43
N ALA A 91 -6.02 -1.67 1.31
CA ALA A 91 -6.90 -1.21 0.25
C ALA A 91 -6.38 -1.61 -1.14
N GLN A 92 -7.26 -1.67 -2.15
CA GLN A 92 -6.89 -2.04 -3.52
C GLN A 92 -7.71 -1.30 -4.58
N PHE A 93 -7.11 -1.09 -5.74
CA PHE A 93 -7.76 -0.57 -6.94
C PHE A 93 -7.38 -1.43 -8.14
N HIS A 94 -8.36 -1.77 -8.99
CA HIS A 94 -8.11 -2.46 -10.26
C HIS A 94 -8.02 -1.43 -11.38
N VAL A 95 -6.89 -1.43 -12.09
CA VAL A 95 -6.68 -0.58 -13.26
C VAL A 95 -7.28 -1.31 -14.48
N PRO A 96 -8.29 -0.74 -15.16
CA PRO A 96 -8.95 -1.39 -16.28
C PRO A 96 -8.04 -1.62 -17.50
N GLU A 97 -7.06 -0.75 -17.72
CA GLU A 97 -6.17 -0.84 -18.87
C GLU A 97 -5.08 -1.90 -18.71
N VAL A 98 -4.80 -2.57 -19.83
CA VAL A 98 -3.65 -3.48 -19.97
C VAL A 98 -2.41 -2.65 -20.31
N THR A 99 -1.90 -1.93 -19.33
CA THR A 99 -0.70 -1.08 -19.46
C THR A 99 0.18 -1.19 -18.22
N GLN A 100 1.45 -0.79 -18.32
CA GLN A 100 2.28 -0.58 -17.13
C GLN A 100 1.88 0.73 -16.47
N PHE A 101 1.84 0.75 -15.14
CA PHE A 101 1.43 1.92 -14.37
C PHE A 101 2.27 2.12 -13.12
N PHE A 102 2.46 3.39 -12.79
CA PHE A 102 3.14 3.85 -11.60
C PHE A 102 2.12 4.44 -10.63
N ALA A 103 2.31 4.17 -9.33
CA ALA A 103 1.47 4.71 -8.27
C ALA A 103 2.29 5.65 -7.37
N ALA A 104 1.67 6.74 -6.93
CA ALA A 104 2.24 7.71 -5.99
C ALA A 104 1.17 8.22 -5.03
N PHE A 105 1.57 8.58 -3.80
CA PHE A 105 0.64 9.18 -2.83
C PHE A 105 0.37 10.65 -3.15
N GLY A 106 -0.91 11.00 -3.20
CA GLY A 106 -1.40 12.38 -3.24
C GLY A 106 -1.77 12.90 -1.85
N ALA A 107 -2.43 14.05 -1.81
CA ALA A 107 -3.01 14.59 -0.57
C ALA A 107 -4.26 13.79 -0.13
N GLN A 108 -4.65 13.90 1.14
CA GLN A 108 -5.96 13.42 1.63
C GLN A 108 -6.25 11.92 1.34
N ASN A 109 -5.31 11.02 1.66
CA ASN A 109 -5.45 9.56 1.45
C ASN A 109 -5.81 9.19 0.01
N THR A 110 -5.19 9.87 -0.96
CA THR A 110 -5.35 9.55 -2.38
C THR A 110 -4.09 8.95 -2.97
N ILE A 111 -4.28 8.22 -4.07
CA ILE A 111 -3.25 7.67 -4.92
C ILE A 111 -3.45 8.22 -6.33
N ALA A 112 -2.38 8.76 -6.89
CA ALA A 112 -2.27 9.02 -8.32
C ALA A 112 -1.72 7.75 -9.00
N ILE A 113 -2.38 7.30 -10.05
CA ILE A 113 -1.95 6.16 -10.88
C ILE A 113 -1.78 6.67 -12.30
N ILE A 114 -0.60 6.49 -12.88
CA ILE A 114 -0.27 6.96 -14.23
C ILE A 114 0.15 5.77 -15.08
N GLY A 115 -0.62 5.51 -16.13
CA GLY A 115 -0.35 4.46 -17.12
C GLY A 115 0.55 4.96 -18.25
N MET A 116 1.35 4.06 -18.81
CA MET A 116 2.22 4.35 -19.97
C MET A 116 1.45 4.70 -21.25
N ASP A 117 0.15 4.42 -21.29
CA ASP A 117 -0.77 4.77 -22.37
C ASP A 117 -1.41 6.16 -22.18
N GLY A 118 -0.92 6.93 -21.20
CA GLY A 118 -1.41 8.26 -20.87
C GLY A 118 -2.70 8.27 -20.05
N SER A 119 -3.16 7.13 -19.54
CA SER A 119 -4.23 7.08 -18.53
C SER A 119 -3.74 7.63 -17.20
N PHE A 120 -4.60 8.40 -16.53
CA PHE A 120 -4.40 8.92 -15.20
C PHE A 120 -5.64 8.64 -14.37
N TYR A 121 -5.40 8.12 -13.16
CA TYR A 121 -6.42 7.92 -12.16
C TYR A 121 -6.03 8.62 -10.87
N ARG A 122 -7.02 9.22 -10.22
CA ARG A 122 -6.92 9.62 -8.82
C ARG A 122 -7.92 8.82 -8.03
N CYS A 123 -7.44 7.99 -7.11
CA CYS A 123 -8.28 7.13 -6.28
C CYS A 123 -8.11 7.50 -4.81
N SER A 124 -9.20 7.49 -4.03
CA SER A 124 -9.14 7.60 -2.57
C SER A 124 -9.29 6.24 -1.92
N PHE A 125 -8.62 6.05 -0.78
CA PHE A 125 -8.84 4.90 0.10
C PHE A 125 -9.35 5.35 1.46
N ASP A 126 -10.23 4.56 2.07
CA ASP A 126 -10.66 4.77 3.46
C ASP A 126 -9.51 4.37 4.40
N PRO A 127 -8.91 5.31 5.16
CA PRO A 127 -7.76 5.02 6.03
C PRO A 127 -8.12 4.20 7.29
N VAL A 128 -9.41 4.00 7.56
CA VAL A 128 -9.93 3.25 8.72
C VAL A 128 -10.33 1.85 8.29
N ASN A 129 -11.18 1.74 7.27
CA ASN A 129 -11.78 0.46 6.86
C ASN A 129 -11.06 -0.20 5.68
N GLY A 130 -10.26 0.55 4.91
CA GLY A 130 -9.59 0.03 3.73
C GLY A 130 -10.58 -0.42 2.65
N GLY A 131 -10.30 -1.55 2.00
CA GLY A 131 -11.18 -2.16 1.00
C GLY A 131 -10.94 -1.69 -0.44
N GLU A 132 -11.97 -1.71 -1.26
CA GLU A 132 -11.88 -1.20 -2.64
C GLU A 132 -11.75 0.33 -2.62
N MET A 133 -10.75 0.85 -3.34
CA MET A 133 -10.57 2.30 -3.48
C MET A 133 -11.63 2.89 -4.39
N THR A 134 -12.04 4.12 -4.09
CA THR A 134 -12.97 4.88 -4.94
C THR A 134 -12.20 5.68 -5.98
N GLN A 135 -12.52 5.53 -7.26
CA GLN A 135 -12.01 6.42 -8.31
C GLN A 135 -12.68 7.79 -8.17
N LEU A 136 -11.87 8.82 -7.96
CA LEU A 136 -12.32 10.22 -7.90
C LEU A 136 -12.18 10.94 -9.24
N GLU A 137 -11.19 10.56 -10.03
CA GLU A 137 -10.88 11.22 -11.31
C GLU A 137 -10.26 10.24 -12.29
N TYR A 138 -10.56 10.44 -13.56
CA TYR A 138 -9.93 9.76 -14.68
C TYR A 138 -9.70 10.73 -15.83
N VAL A 139 -8.47 10.73 -16.36
CA VAL A 139 -8.11 11.51 -17.55
C VAL A 139 -7.23 10.64 -18.44
N ARG A 140 -7.47 10.67 -19.75
CA ARG A 140 -6.55 10.09 -20.74
C ARG A 140 -5.92 11.21 -21.54
N PHE A 141 -4.63 11.46 -21.30
CA PHE A 141 -3.89 12.56 -21.91
C PHE A 141 -3.44 12.26 -23.34
N LEU A 142 -3.26 10.99 -23.69
CA LEU A 142 -2.86 10.57 -25.04
C LEU A 142 -4.09 10.12 -25.81
N LYS A 143 -4.32 10.73 -26.98
CA LYS A 143 -5.33 10.22 -27.92
C LYS A 143 -4.85 8.87 -28.47
N PRO A 144 -5.74 7.88 -28.69
CA PRO A 144 -5.38 6.68 -29.43
C PRO A 144 -4.77 7.12 -30.75
N GLY A 145 -3.54 6.71 -31.02
CA GLY A 145 -2.84 7.12 -32.22
C GLY A 145 -3.67 6.76 -33.44
N THR A 146 -4.07 7.78 -34.21
CA THR A 146 -4.24 7.59 -35.64
C THR A 146 -2.84 7.28 -36.16
N LEU A 147 -2.46 6.01 -36.14
CA LEU A 147 -1.35 5.52 -36.94
C LEU A 147 -1.75 5.81 -38.38
N LYS A 148 -1.20 6.88 -38.95
CA LYS A 148 -1.18 7.10 -40.39
C LYS A 148 -0.03 6.30 -40.99
#